data_AF-A0A6I7YVE5-F1
#
_entry.id   AF-A0A6I7YVE5-F1
#
_cell.length_a   1.000
_cell.length_b   1.000
_cell.length_c   1.000
_cell.angle_alpha   90.00
_cell.angle_beta   90.00
_cell.angle_gamma   90.00
#
_symmetry.space_group_name_H-M   'P 1'
#
loop_
_entity.id
_entity.type
_entity.pdbx_description
1 polymer ?
#
loop_
_entity_poly.entity_id
_entity_poly.type
_entity_poly.pdbx_seq_one_letter_code
_entity_poly.pdbx_strand_id
1 'polypeptide(L)'
;RIRARGAGAQDRLTTADRVLATVLYLRKLGTRDLLAQLFGVNGSTLTRAVRQVQPLLSEHGYTVPSSTARFRTPADVTAFLANSSPTETKSAC
;
A
#
# COMPACT_ATOMS: atom_id res chain seq x y z
N ARG A 1 1.50 15.36 -22.25
CA ARG A 1 1.46 14.79 -20.88
C ARG A 1 1.35 13.28 -21.01
N ILE A 2 2.45 12.56 -20.80
CA ILE A 2 2.48 11.10 -20.94
C ILE A 2 1.96 10.51 -19.63
N ARG A 3 0.81 9.83 -19.67
CA ARG A 3 0.32 9.04 -18.53
C ARG A 3 0.97 7.66 -18.62
N ALA A 4 1.58 7.22 -17.52
CA ALA A 4 2.04 5.85 -17.39
C ALA A 4 0.84 4.89 -17.60
N ARG A 5 1.02 3.89 -18.48
CA ARG A 5 0.08 2.77 -18.65
C ARG A 5 -0.05 2.08 -17.28
N GLY A 6 -1.21 2.24 -16.65
CA GLY A 6 -1.49 1.79 -15.28
C GLY A 6 -2.52 2.68 -14.57
N ALA A 7 -2.66 3.95 -14.98
CA ALA A 7 -3.68 4.87 -14.49
C ALA A 7 -5.06 4.60 -15.14
N GLY A 8 -5.52 3.36 -15.10
CA GLY A 8 -6.92 3.06 -15.32
C GLY A 8 -7.70 3.64 -14.16
N ALA A 9 -8.65 4.54 -14.45
CA ALA A 9 -9.72 4.84 -13.52
C ALA A 9 -10.51 3.55 -13.29
N GLN A 10 -10.08 2.72 -12.34
CA GLN A 10 -10.85 1.63 -11.81
C GLN A 10 -11.45 2.13 -10.51
N ASP A 11 -12.71 2.51 -10.59
CA ASP A 11 -13.53 3.15 -9.56
C ASP A 11 -13.72 2.33 -8.27
N ARG A 12 -13.00 1.23 -8.05
CA ARG A 12 -13.03 0.47 -6.79
C ARG A 12 -11.70 -0.22 -6.57
N LEU A 13 -10.98 0.16 -5.51
CA LEU A 13 -9.97 -0.71 -4.87
C LEU A 13 -10.52 -2.14 -4.83
N THR A 14 -9.82 -3.06 -5.49
CA THR A 14 -10.16 -4.48 -5.46
C THR A 14 -10.04 -5.00 -4.03
N THR A 15 -10.63 -6.16 -3.73
CA THR A 15 -10.51 -6.74 -2.38
C THR A 15 -9.04 -6.91 -1.97
N ALA A 16 -8.19 -7.36 -2.91
CA ALA A 16 -6.75 -7.50 -2.68
C ALA A 16 -6.09 -6.14 -2.39
N ASP A 17 -6.40 -5.09 -3.16
CA ASP A 17 -5.82 -3.76 -2.94
C ASP A 17 -6.25 -3.14 -1.62
N ARG A 18 -7.48 -3.41 -1.15
CA ARG A 18 -7.93 -2.96 0.18
C ARG A 18 -7.13 -3.61 1.28
N VAL A 19 -6.84 -4.90 1.14
CA VAL A 19 -5.99 -5.62 2.10
C VAL A 19 -4.59 -5.06 2.07
N LEU A 20 -4.00 -4.91 0.88
CA LEU A 20 -2.67 -4.34 0.73
C LEU A 20 -2.59 -2.92 1.31
N ALA A 21 -3.51 -2.03 0.94
CA ALA A 21 -3.57 -0.66 1.46
C ALA A 21 -3.67 -0.63 3.00
N THR A 22 -4.47 -1.53 3.57
CA THR A 22 -4.63 -1.64 5.03
C THR A 22 -3.37 -2.12 5.71
N VAL A 23 -2.72 -3.15 5.17
CA VAL A 23 -1.43 -3.64 5.68
C VAL A 23 -0.39 -2.53 5.62
N LEU A 24 -0.22 -1.84 4.49
CA LEU A 24 0.74 -0.74 4.34
C LEU A 24 0.46 0.42 5.32
N TYR A 25 -0.82 0.72 5.57
CA TYR A 25 -1.26 1.71 6.55
C TYR A 25 -0.90 1.31 7.98
N LEU A 26 -1.25 0.08 8.39
CA LEU A 26 -0.90 -0.46 9.71
C LEU A 26 0.61 -0.52 9.94
N ARG A 27 1.36 -0.82 8.87
CA ARG A 27 2.82 -0.86 8.87
C ARG A 27 3.47 0.52 8.98
N LYS A 28 2.69 1.62 8.93
CA LYS A 28 3.14 3.02 8.99
C LYS A 28 4.20 3.35 7.92
N LEU A 29 4.10 2.73 6.74
CA LEU A 29 5.07 2.92 5.66
C LEU A 29 5.04 4.33 5.06
N GLY A 30 3.98 5.10 5.27
CA GLY A 30 3.92 6.47 4.82
C GLY A 30 2.68 7.20 5.30
N THR A 31 2.51 8.43 4.82
CA THR A 31 1.32 9.22 5.15
C THR A 31 0.08 8.63 4.48
N ARG A 32 -1.09 8.86 5.08
CA ARG A 32 -2.39 8.45 4.49
C ARG A 32 -2.53 8.97 3.06
N ASP A 33 -2.09 10.20 2.83
CA ASP A 33 -2.17 10.86 1.53
C ASP A 33 -1.26 10.21 0.49
N LEU A 34 -0.02 9.86 0.88
CA LEU A 34 0.90 9.11 0.02
C LEU A 34 0.32 7.75 -0.37
N LEU A 35 -0.24 7.01 0.60
CA LEU A 35 -0.88 5.72 0.30
C LEU A 35 -2.09 5.91 -0.63
N ALA A 36 -2.90 6.94 -0.41
CA ALA A 36 -4.04 7.23 -1.27
C ALA A 36 -3.59 7.52 -2.72
N GLN A 37 -2.54 8.32 -2.89
CA GLN A 37 -1.92 8.60 -4.19
C GLN A 37 -1.35 7.33 -4.86
N LEU A 38 -0.69 6.45 -4.09
CA LEU A 38 -0.15 5.18 -4.61
C LEU A 38 -1.24 4.27 -5.19
N PHE A 39 -2.41 4.23 -4.55
CA PHE A 39 -3.56 3.45 -5.02
C PHE A 39 -4.47 4.22 -6.00
N GLY A 40 -4.13 5.48 -6.34
CA GLY A 40 -4.95 6.32 -7.21
C GLY A 40 -6.36 6.60 -6.65
N VAL A 41 -6.54 6.53 -5.33
CA VAL A 41 -7.82 6.76 -4.65
C VAL A 41 -7.79 7.99 -3.77
N ASN A 42 -8.97 8.44 -3.33
CA ASN A 42 -9.08 9.47 -2.30
C ASN A 42 -8.73 8.90 -0.90
N GLY A 43 -8.20 9.76 -0.03
CA GLY A 43 -7.86 9.39 1.35
C GLY A 43 -9.06 8.90 2.18
N SER A 44 -10.28 9.31 1.83
CA SER A 44 -11.53 8.79 2.42
C SER A 44 -11.78 7.33 2.04
N THR A 45 -11.59 6.97 0.76
CA THR A 45 -11.71 5.59 0.27
C THR A 45 -10.68 4.69 0.95
N LEU A 46 -9.44 5.17 1.14
CA LEU A 46 -8.41 4.44 1.86
C LEU A 46 -8.78 4.23 3.33
N THR A 47 -9.26 5.28 4.01
CA THR A 47 -9.69 5.17 5.42
C THR A 47 -10.84 4.17 5.56
N ARG A 48 -11.77 4.14 4.60
CA ARG A 48 -12.87 3.18 4.57
C ARG A 48 -12.36 1.76 4.38
N ALA A 49 -11.40 1.54 3.48
CA ALA A 49 -10.78 0.23 3.27
C ALA A 49 -10.11 -0.27 4.56
N VAL A 50 -9.32 0.59 5.23
CA VAL A 50 -8.67 0.27 6.51
C VAL A 50 -9.69 -0.16 7.55
N ARG A 51 -10.79 0.60 7.72
CA ARG A 51 -11.84 0.27 8.69
C ARG A 51 -12.56 -1.05 8.39
N GLN A 52 -12.64 -1.45 7.12
CA GLN A 52 -13.28 -2.70 6.72
C GLN A 52 -12.35 -3.91 6.93
N VAL A 53 -11.06 -3.76 6.64
CA VAL A 53 -10.11 -4.88 6.63
C VAL A 53 -9.43 -5.07 7.98
N GLN A 54 -9.18 -3.99 8.73
CA GLN A 54 -8.54 -4.08 10.05
C GLN A 54 -9.24 -5.08 11.01
N PRO A 55 -10.57 -5.09 11.17
CA PRO A 55 -11.21 -6.11 12.02
C PRO A 55 -11.03 -7.53 11.49
N LEU A 56 -11.09 -7.73 10.16
CA LEU A 56 -10.86 -9.05 9.55
C LEU A 56 -9.45 -9.57 9.84
N LEU A 57 -8.43 -8.70 9.74
CA LEU A 57 -7.06 -9.06 10.09
C LEU A 57 -6.94 -9.45 11.56
N SER A 58 -7.59 -8.70 12.46
CA SER A 58 -7.62 -9.01 13.88
C SER A 58 -8.31 -10.35 14.18
N GLU A 59 -9.46 -10.63 13.55
CA GLU A 59 -10.18 -11.91 13.69
C GLU A 59 -9.33 -13.10 13.22
N HIS A 60 -8.53 -12.91 12.17
CA HIS A 60 -7.61 -13.92 11.66
C HIS A 60 -6.25 -13.95 12.40
N GLY A 61 -6.06 -13.14 13.46
CA GLY A 61 -4.83 -13.12 14.25
C GLY A 61 -3.62 -12.48 13.55
N TYR A 62 -3.82 -11.77 12.43
CA TYR A 62 -2.74 -11.10 11.71
C TYR A 62 -2.35 -9.79 12.40
N THR A 63 -1.23 -9.83 13.12
CA THR A 63 -0.60 -8.63 13.66
C THR A 63 0.44 -8.10 12.67
N VAL A 64 0.18 -6.93 12.08
CA VAL A 64 1.10 -6.28 11.15
C VAL A 64 2.11 -5.44 11.95
N PRO A 65 3.40 -5.82 12.02
CA PRO A 65 4.40 -5.03 12.74
C PRO A 65 4.69 -3.72 11.99
N SER A 66 4.96 -2.65 12.74
CA SER A 66 5.39 -1.37 12.15
C SER A 66 6.70 -1.56 11.38
N SER A 67 6.77 -1.00 10.17
CA SER A 67 7.99 -1.02 9.37
C SER A 67 8.96 0.05 9.83
N THR A 68 10.25 -0.25 9.71
CA THR A 68 11.32 0.74 9.86
C THR A 68 11.39 1.66 8.63
N ALA A 69 11.02 1.17 7.44
CA ALA A 69 10.93 2.00 6.25
C ALA A 69 9.74 2.96 6.36
N ARG A 70 9.99 4.27 6.22
CA ARG A 70 8.94 5.30 6.26
C ARG A 70 9.17 6.28 5.11
N PHE A 71 8.23 6.30 4.18
CA PHE A 71 8.24 7.17 3.03
C PHE A 71 7.34 8.38 3.29
N ARG A 72 7.88 9.58 3.09
CA ARG A 72 7.09 10.81 3.22
C ARG A 72 6.59 11.29 1.87
N THR A 73 7.32 10.96 0.81
CA THR A 73 6.99 11.39 -0.56
C THR A 73 7.00 10.20 -1.53
N PRO A 74 6.32 10.34 -2.69
CA PRO A 74 6.43 9.35 -3.77
C PRO A 74 7.87 9.21 -4.27
N ALA A 75 8.65 10.30 -4.22
CA ALA A 75 10.05 10.30 -4.60
C ALA A 75 10.89 9.39 -3.69
N ASP A 76 10.61 9.40 -2.38
CA ASP A 76 11.29 8.50 -1.42
C ASP A 76 11.03 7.03 -1.75
N VAL A 77 9.80 6.71 -2.19
CA VAL A 77 9.45 5.35 -2.64
C VAL A 77 10.26 4.99 -3.89
N THR A 78 10.33 5.89 -4.87
CA THR A 78 11.10 5.62 -6.10
C THR A 78 12.61 5.51 -5.85
N ALA A 79 13.16 6.33 -4.96
CA ALA A 79 14.57 6.26 -4.56
C ALA A 79 14.86 4.96 -3.81
N PHE A 80 13.96 4.54 -2.92
CA PHE A 80 14.08 3.26 -2.23
C PHE A 80 14.02 2.08 -3.20
N LEU A 81 13.10 2.10 -4.17
CA LEU A 81 13.01 1.06 -5.18
C LEU A 81 14.25 1.02 -6.10
N ALA A 82 14.83 2.18 -6.41
CA ALA A 82 16.08 2.26 -7.19
C ALA A 82 17.28 1.69 -6.42
N ASN A 83 17.29 1.82 -5.09
CA ASN A 83 18.34 1.31 -4.22
C ASN A 83 18.09 -0.12 -3.70
N SER A 84 16.86 -0.62 -3.77
CA SER A 84 16.56 -2.01 -3.47
C SER A 84 16.85 -2.84 -4.72
N SER A 85 17.84 -3.74 -4.66
CA SER A 85 17.89 -4.83 -5.62
C SER A 85 16.57 -5.62 -5.50
N PRO A 86 15.97 -6.09 -6.61
CA PRO A 86 14.85 -7.00 -6.52
C PRO A 86 15.38 -8.23 -5.79
N THR A 87 15.09 -8.33 -4.50
CA THR A 87 15.39 -9.53 -3.73
C THR A 87 14.57 -10.61 -4.37
N GLU A 88 15.25 -11.47 -5.12
CA GLU A 88 14.76 -12.72 -5.65
C GLU A 88 13.89 -13.34 -4.54
N THR A 89 12.58 -13.28 -4.74
CA THR A 89 11.65 -13.92 -3.82
C THR A 89 11.87 -15.38 -4.09
N LYS A 90 12.79 -15.97 -3.32
CA LYS A 90 13.26 -17.33 -3.54
C LYS A 90 12.02 -18.21 -3.60
N SER A 91 11.71 -18.66 -4.82
CA SER A 91 10.57 -19.52 -5.08
C SER A 91 10.87 -20.81 -4.32
N ALA A 92 10.18 -21.00 -3.19
CA ALA A 92 10.18 -22.29 -2.52
C ALA A 92 9.39 -23.24 -3.42
N CYS A 93 10.12 -24.10 -4.13
CA CYS A 93 9.59 -25.33 -4.72
C CYS A 93 9.30 -26.33 -3.60
#